data_AF-A0A375IKT1-F1
#
_entry.id   AF-A0A375IKT1-F1
#
_cell.length_a   1.000
_cell.length_b   1.000
_cell.length_c   1.000
_cell.angle_alpha   90.00
_cell.angle_beta   90.00
_cell.angle_gamma   90.00
#
_symmetry.space_group_name_H-M   'P 1'
#
loop_
_entity.id
_entity.type
_entity.pdbx_description
1 polymer ?
#
loop_
_entity_poly.entity_id
_entity_poly.type
_entity_poly.pdbx_seq_one_letter_code
_entity_poly.pdbx_strand_id
1 'polypeptide(L)'
;MMRDTVVVGTSSGGVDALRQLAAGLPTRFDAAVLVVLHIGANPSMLPQMLMQVGPLPAHRARDGEAVLPGVIYVAPPDHHLMIDGERTMLRRGPKENFARPAIDPLFRSAAVSRRNRVIGAILTGQLDDGSAGLHAVHECGGITIVQDPDSAYASDMPRNALRAVTPHYVLPLHGIAPELARLAGSAAHAAPEPSASLMTEHALSIGPSSIDAVQRIAQPSALTCPECGGALWEIREALPPRFRCHTGHTFGLLTLRHACNSALEHMLYDSLRALHEQNEGH
;
A
#
# COMPACT_ATOMS: atom_id res chain seq x y z
N MET A 1 15.00 5.35 20.47
CA MET A 1 13.80 5.64 19.67
C MET A 1 12.79 4.51 19.91
N MET A 2 11.49 4.80 19.96
CA MET A 2 10.43 3.80 20.20
C MET A 2 9.67 3.52 18.90
N ARG A 3 9.16 2.30 18.75
CA ARG A 3 8.26 1.95 17.65
C ARG A 3 6.88 2.53 17.91
N ASP A 4 6.53 3.57 17.19
CA ASP A 4 5.33 4.37 17.43
C ASP A 4 4.47 4.57 16.19
N THR A 5 4.76 3.84 15.11
CA THR A 5 4.04 3.95 13.84
C THR A 5 3.72 2.57 13.30
N VAL A 6 2.44 2.27 13.18
CA VAL A 6 1.93 1.08 12.51
C VAL A 6 1.32 1.51 11.17
N VAL A 7 1.72 0.88 10.08
CA VAL A 7 1.08 1.05 8.77
C VAL A 7 0.45 -0.27 8.34
N VAL A 8 -0.83 -0.25 7.97
CA VAL A 8 -1.61 -1.45 7.64
C VAL A 8 -2.18 -1.32 6.23
N GLY A 9 -1.98 -2.35 5.41
CA GLY A 9 -2.49 -2.42 4.05
C GLY A 9 -3.38 -3.64 3.85
N THR A 10 -4.54 -3.45 3.23
CA THR A 10 -5.49 -4.54 2.92
C THR A 10 -6.42 -4.19 1.75
N SER A 11 -7.09 -5.20 1.20
CA SER A 11 -8.02 -5.05 0.06
C SER A 11 -9.24 -5.98 0.25
N SER A 12 -9.44 -6.97 -0.62
CA SER A 12 -10.52 -7.96 -0.53
C SER A 12 -10.53 -8.71 0.81
N GLY A 13 -11.66 -8.65 1.52
CA GLY A 13 -11.81 -9.16 2.91
C GLY A 13 -11.29 -8.19 3.99
N GLY A 14 -10.80 -7.02 3.60
CA GLY A 14 -10.09 -6.11 4.50
C GLY A 14 -10.98 -5.39 5.52
N VAL A 15 -12.27 -5.20 5.25
CA VAL A 15 -13.19 -4.57 6.22
C VAL A 15 -13.31 -5.43 7.48
N ASP A 16 -13.57 -6.73 7.32
CA ASP A 16 -13.68 -7.66 8.45
C ASP A 16 -12.32 -7.85 9.14
N ALA A 17 -11.23 -7.90 8.37
CA ALA A 17 -9.88 -7.98 8.90
C ALA A 17 -9.53 -6.79 9.80
N LEU A 18 -9.84 -5.57 9.34
CA LEU A 18 -9.59 -4.34 10.11
C LEU A 18 -10.50 -4.22 11.33
N ARG A 19 -11.76 -4.68 11.25
CA ARG A 19 -12.66 -4.75 12.41
C ARG A 19 -12.10 -5.67 13.49
N GLN A 20 -11.62 -6.87 13.10
CA GLN A 20 -11.01 -7.81 14.04
C GLN A 20 -9.71 -7.25 14.62
N LEU A 21 -8.87 -6.63 13.79
CA LEU A 21 -7.65 -5.95 14.23
C LEU A 21 -7.97 -4.87 15.26
N ALA A 22 -8.89 -3.95 14.94
CA ALA A 22 -9.28 -2.84 15.81
C ALA A 22 -9.87 -3.32 17.14
N ALA A 23 -10.69 -4.37 17.13
CA ALA A 23 -11.25 -4.98 18.32
C ALA A 23 -10.19 -5.60 19.25
N GLY A 24 -9.08 -6.09 18.68
CA GLY A 24 -7.98 -6.70 19.43
C GLY A 24 -6.94 -5.72 19.98
N LEU A 25 -6.99 -4.44 19.60
CA LEU A 25 -6.05 -3.44 20.11
C LEU A 25 -6.41 -2.99 21.54
N PRO A 26 -5.44 -2.74 22.42
CA PRO A 26 -5.69 -2.23 23.77
C PRO A 26 -6.11 -0.75 23.76
N THR A 27 -6.79 -0.30 24.81
CA THR A 27 -7.18 1.12 24.97
C THR A 27 -5.98 2.06 25.07
N ARG A 28 -4.87 1.60 25.64
CA ARG A 28 -3.58 2.31 25.64
C ARG A 28 -2.68 1.64 24.62
N PHE A 29 -2.43 2.32 23.51
CA PHE A 29 -1.62 1.81 22.41
C PHE A 29 -0.56 2.84 22.02
N ASP A 30 0.71 2.49 22.24
CA ASP A 30 1.86 3.42 22.16
C ASP A 30 2.34 3.69 20.73
N ALA A 31 1.46 3.53 19.74
CA ALA A 31 1.74 3.82 18.33
C ALA A 31 0.51 4.41 17.63
N ALA A 32 0.74 5.20 16.58
CA ALA A 32 -0.30 5.58 15.64
C ALA A 32 -0.57 4.41 14.68
N VAL A 33 -1.82 4.23 14.24
CA VAL A 33 -2.16 3.21 13.24
C VAL A 33 -2.67 3.90 11.99
N LEU A 34 -1.94 3.80 10.88
CA LEU A 34 -2.36 4.35 9.59
C LEU A 34 -2.79 3.20 8.69
N VAL A 35 -3.97 3.31 8.10
CA VAL A 35 -4.61 2.21 7.37
C VAL A 35 -4.94 2.64 5.95
N VAL A 36 -4.52 1.82 4.99
CA VAL A 36 -5.03 1.84 3.63
C VAL A 36 -5.87 0.59 3.40
N LEU A 37 -7.14 0.81 3.06
CA LEU A 37 -8.03 -0.18 2.47
C LEU A 37 -8.30 0.25 1.04
N HIS A 38 -8.16 -0.66 0.07
CA HIS A 38 -8.59 -0.38 -1.30
C HIS A 38 -10.09 -0.13 -1.35
N ILE A 39 -10.46 1.13 -1.48
CA ILE A 39 -11.83 1.61 -1.65
C ILE A 39 -11.90 2.43 -2.93
N GLY A 40 -13.02 2.35 -3.63
CA GLY A 40 -13.31 3.26 -4.74
C GLY A 40 -13.51 4.70 -4.25
N ALA A 41 -13.92 5.59 -5.14
CA ALA A 41 -14.13 7.01 -4.83
C ALA A 41 -15.31 7.30 -3.87
N ASN A 42 -16.09 6.28 -3.50
CA ASN A 42 -17.27 6.45 -2.66
C ASN A 42 -16.91 6.69 -1.19
N PRO A 43 -17.72 7.49 -0.46
CA PRO A 43 -17.54 7.66 0.97
C PRO A 43 -17.51 6.32 1.72
N SER A 44 -16.48 6.12 2.52
CA SER A 44 -16.34 4.92 3.36
C SER A 44 -16.78 5.20 4.80
N MET A 45 -17.56 4.28 5.36
CA MET A 45 -17.94 4.26 6.78
C MET A 45 -16.94 3.49 7.66
N LEU A 46 -15.77 3.14 7.11
CA LEU A 46 -14.78 2.32 7.81
C LEU A 46 -14.40 2.89 9.19
N PRO A 47 -14.09 4.19 9.37
CA PRO A 47 -13.77 4.71 10.70
C PRO A 47 -14.87 4.46 11.75
N GLN A 48 -16.14 4.65 11.37
CA GLN A 48 -17.27 4.39 12.26
C GLN A 48 -17.36 2.91 12.63
N MET A 49 -17.15 2.01 11.66
CA MET A 49 -17.15 0.57 11.89
C MET A 49 -16.02 0.12 12.82
N LEU A 50 -14.83 0.75 12.74
CA LEU A 50 -13.71 0.46 13.63
C LEU A 50 -13.98 0.94 15.05
N MET A 51 -14.52 2.16 15.22
CA MET A 51 -14.89 2.69 16.55
C MET A 51 -16.02 1.90 17.21
N GLN A 52 -16.88 1.23 16.45
CA GLN A 52 -17.94 0.39 17.01
C GLN A 52 -17.42 -0.87 17.70
N VAL A 53 -16.24 -1.37 17.30
CA VAL A 53 -15.72 -2.66 17.76
C VAL A 53 -14.41 -2.54 18.54
N GLY A 54 -13.63 -1.49 18.30
CA GLY A 54 -12.33 -1.26 18.92
C GLY A 54 -12.35 -0.11 19.92
N PRO A 55 -11.39 -0.09 20.87
CA PRO A 55 -11.34 0.94 21.91
C PRO A 55 -10.63 2.22 21.47
N LEU A 56 -9.94 2.22 20.33
CA LEU A 56 -9.21 3.38 19.82
C LEU A 56 -10.11 4.27 18.94
N PRO A 57 -9.98 5.61 19.04
CA PRO A 57 -10.61 6.50 18.08
C PRO A 57 -10.11 6.24 16.66
N ALA A 58 -11.02 6.30 15.68
CA ALA A 58 -10.69 6.16 14.27
C ALA A 58 -11.35 7.27 13.45
N HIS A 59 -10.59 7.90 12.55
CA HIS A 59 -11.11 8.91 11.63
C HIS A 59 -10.41 8.87 10.28
N ARG A 60 -11.01 9.54 9.29
CA ARG A 60 -10.34 9.78 8.01
C ARG A 60 -9.19 10.75 8.22
N ALA A 61 -8.00 10.37 7.77
CA ALA A 61 -6.83 11.23 7.84
C ALA A 61 -7.10 12.56 7.14
N ARG A 62 -6.54 13.63 7.70
CA ARG A 62 -6.54 15.00 7.19
C ARG A 62 -5.13 15.37 6.77
N ASP A 63 -4.99 16.23 5.78
CA ASP A 63 -3.67 16.68 5.34
C ASP A 63 -2.97 17.51 6.44
N GLY A 64 -1.70 17.22 6.71
CA GLY A 64 -0.88 17.97 7.65
C GLY A 64 -1.23 17.77 9.14
N GLU A 65 -2.11 16.83 9.50
CA GLU A 65 -2.40 16.58 10.91
C GLU A 65 -1.26 15.82 11.61
N ALA A 66 -1.12 16.01 12.93
CA ALA A 66 -0.12 15.31 13.71
C ALA A 66 -0.46 13.82 13.79
N VAL A 67 0.55 12.97 13.61
CA VAL A 67 0.43 11.51 13.77
C VAL A 67 0.65 11.18 15.25
N LEU A 68 -0.43 10.87 15.96
CA LEU A 68 -0.47 10.67 17.40
C LEU A 68 -0.68 9.21 17.78
N PRO A 69 -0.02 8.70 18.84
CA PRO A 69 -0.28 7.38 19.39
C PRO A 69 -1.73 7.19 19.81
N GLY A 70 -2.22 5.94 19.71
CA GLY A 70 -3.56 5.57 20.14
C GLY A 70 -4.68 6.03 19.20
N VAL A 71 -4.35 6.38 17.95
CA VAL A 71 -5.32 6.85 16.95
C VAL A 71 -5.21 6.03 15.67
N ILE A 72 -6.35 5.67 15.09
CA ILE A 72 -6.44 5.00 13.79
C ILE A 72 -6.78 6.01 12.69
N TYR A 73 -5.83 6.26 11.79
CA TYR A 73 -5.96 7.13 10.63
C TYR A 73 -6.30 6.31 9.39
N VAL A 74 -7.49 6.49 8.84
CA VAL A 74 -7.93 5.79 7.63
C VAL A 74 -7.69 6.67 6.40
N ALA A 75 -7.05 6.13 5.38
CA ALA A 75 -6.85 6.82 4.12
C ALA A 75 -8.19 7.25 3.49
N PRO A 76 -8.36 8.52 3.11
CA PRO A 76 -9.60 8.97 2.48
C PRO A 76 -9.69 8.46 1.02
N PRO A 77 -10.91 8.33 0.47
CA PRO A 77 -11.10 8.01 -0.94
C PRO A 77 -10.36 8.99 -1.86
N ASP A 78 -9.86 8.47 -2.99
CA ASP A 78 -9.21 9.25 -4.05
C ASP A 78 -7.97 10.07 -3.61
N HIS A 79 -7.36 9.74 -2.46
CA HIS A 79 -6.10 10.33 -2.00
C HIS A 79 -5.15 9.27 -1.47
N HIS A 80 -3.86 9.35 -1.83
CA HIS A 80 -2.82 8.60 -1.14
C HIS A 80 -2.59 9.20 0.25
N LEU A 81 -2.68 8.35 1.28
CA LEU A 81 -2.23 8.69 2.63
C LEU A 81 -0.73 8.38 2.74
N MET A 82 0.05 9.37 3.15
CA MET A 82 1.49 9.30 3.33
C MET A 82 1.90 9.90 4.68
N ILE A 83 3.16 9.71 5.06
CA ILE A 83 3.78 10.33 6.24
C ILE A 83 4.94 11.22 5.80
N ASP A 84 4.95 12.47 6.27
CA ASP A 84 6.07 13.41 6.16
C ASP A 84 6.54 13.80 7.57
N GLY A 85 7.62 13.16 8.01
CA GLY A 85 8.12 13.27 9.39
C GLY A 85 7.06 12.92 10.44
N GLU A 86 6.58 13.93 11.16
CA GLU A 86 5.61 13.79 12.25
C GLU A 86 4.14 14.05 11.84
N ARG A 87 3.89 14.28 10.54
CA ARG A 87 2.56 14.64 10.03
C ARG A 87 2.09 13.69 8.94
N THR A 88 0.76 13.58 8.82
CA THR A 88 0.13 12.98 7.65
C THR A 88 0.29 13.90 6.44
N MET A 89 0.32 13.29 5.26
CA MET A 89 0.36 13.99 3.99
C MET A 89 -0.61 13.31 3.03
N LEU A 90 -1.57 14.06 2.49
CA LEU A 90 -2.53 13.57 1.52
C LEU A 90 -2.16 14.07 0.12
N ARG A 91 -2.12 13.17 -0.85
CA ARG A 91 -1.80 13.52 -2.25
C ARG A 91 -2.81 12.90 -3.21
N ARG A 92 -3.28 13.72 -4.16
CA ARG A 92 -4.10 13.28 -5.31
C ARG A 92 -3.24 13.00 -6.54
N GLY A 93 -2.00 12.57 -6.33
CA GLY A 93 -1.07 12.21 -7.40
C GLY A 93 -1.56 11.03 -8.24
N PRO A 94 -0.84 10.66 -9.32
CA PRO A 94 -1.17 9.52 -10.16
C PRO A 94 -1.41 8.25 -9.33
N LYS A 95 -2.35 7.40 -9.76
CA LYS A 95 -2.63 6.12 -9.08
C LYS A 95 -1.38 5.25 -9.07
N GLU A 96 -1.22 4.48 -8.01
CA GLU A 96 -0.26 3.38 -7.94
C GLU A 96 -1.05 2.08 -7.85
N ASN A 97 -0.65 1.05 -8.60
CA ASN A 97 -1.34 -0.24 -8.66
C ASN A 97 -2.85 -0.11 -9.01
N PHE A 98 -3.19 0.85 -9.88
CA PHE A 98 -4.58 1.25 -10.23
C PHE A 98 -5.44 1.72 -9.05
N ALA A 99 -4.84 1.94 -7.88
CA ALA A 99 -5.53 2.30 -6.66
C ALA A 99 -5.15 3.72 -6.20
N ARG A 100 -6.12 4.38 -5.58
CA ARG A 100 -5.95 5.65 -4.85
C ARG A 100 -7.06 5.75 -3.81
N PRO A 101 -6.80 5.43 -2.53
CA PRO A 101 -5.49 5.15 -1.92
C PRO A 101 -4.87 3.82 -2.36
N ALA A 102 -3.55 3.80 -2.45
CA ALA A 102 -2.70 2.61 -2.63
C ALA A 102 -1.81 2.43 -1.39
N ILE A 103 -1.38 1.20 -1.13
CA ILE A 103 -0.66 0.80 0.09
C ILE A 103 0.82 1.16 -0.01
N ASP A 104 1.45 0.91 -1.16
CA ASP A 104 2.88 1.20 -1.39
C ASP A 104 3.29 2.65 -1.03
N PRO A 105 2.53 3.71 -1.41
CA PRO A 105 2.76 5.08 -0.97
C PRO A 105 2.83 5.29 0.54
N LEU A 106 1.90 4.71 1.30
CA LEU A 106 1.87 4.84 2.76
C LEU A 106 3.11 4.18 3.36
N PHE A 107 3.40 2.96 2.92
CA PHE A 107 4.47 2.16 3.52
C PHE A 107 5.85 2.74 3.18
N ARG A 108 6.06 3.14 1.92
CA ARG A 108 7.30 3.78 1.46
C ARG A 108 7.56 5.12 2.17
N SER A 109 6.54 5.98 2.29
CA SER A 109 6.68 7.26 2.99
C SER A 109 6.93 7.07 4.50
N ALA A 110 6.29 6.09 5.14
CA ALA A 110 6.58 5.72 6.52
C ALA A 110 8.01 5.21 6.69
N ALA A 111 8.47 4.32 5.81
CA ALA A 111 9.82 3.77 5.82
C ALA A 111 10.88 4.87 5.70
N VAL A 112 10.71 5.82 4.77
CA VAL A 112 11.63 6.94 4.59
C VAL A 112 11.59 7.91 5.79
N SER A 113 10.40 8.30 6.24
CA SER A 113 10.24 9.32 7.29
C SER A 113 10.58 8.82 8.70
N ARG A 114 10.27 7.55 9.01
CA ARG A 114 10.29 7.02 10.38
C ARG A 114 11.13 5.76 10.58
N ARG A 115 11.58 5.12 9.50
CA ARG A 115 12.60 4.04 9.51
C ARG A 115 12.26 2.93 10.51
N ASN A 116 13.18 2.59 11.42
CA ASN A 116 13.04 1.57 12.45
C ASN A 116 11.88 1.76 13.45
N ARG A 117 11.22 2.92 13.48
CA ARG A 117 10.03 3.16 14.31
C ARG A 117 8.76 2.54 13.71
N VAL A 118 8.83 2.08 12.45
CA VAL A 118 7.68 1.58 11.70
C VAL A 118 7.48 0.08 11.91
N ILE A 119 6.21 -0.31 12.05
CA ILE A 119 5.71 -1.67 11.94
C ILE A 119 4.76 -1.70 10.75
N GLY A 120 5.15 -2.39 9.66
CA GLY A 120 4.32 -2.57 8.48
C GLY A 120 3.58 -3.90 8.52
N ALA A 121 2.26 -3.89 8.26
CA ALA A 121 1.42 -5.08 8.26
C ALA A 121 0.62 -5.21 6.96
N ILE A 122 0.85 -6.30 6.22
CA ILE A 122 0.02 -6.65 5.05
C ILE A 122 -0.99 -7.73 5.44
N LEU A 123 -2.26 -7.45 5.20
CA LEU A 123 -3.38 -8.37 5.46
C LEU A 123 -3.94 -8.93 4.14
N THR A 124 -5.06 -9.64 4.25
CA THR A 124 -5.86 -10.16 3.15
C THR A 124 -6.06 -9.16 2.00
N GLY A 125 -6.02 -9.67 0.78
CA GLY A 125 -6.33 -8.93 -0.43
C GLY A 125 -5.81 -9.59 -1.70
N GLN A 126 -6.13 -8.99 -2.84
CA GLN A 126 -5.77 -9.49 -4.16
C GLN A 126 -4.56 -8.73 -4.74
N LEU A 127 -3.81 -9.39 -5.63
CA LEU A 127 -2.65 -8.84 -6.33
C LEU A 127 -1.48 -8.48 -5.39
N ASP A 128 -0.67 -7.49 -5.74
CA ASP A 128 0.67 -7.26 -5.17
C ASP A 128 0.92 -5.87 -4.56
N ASP A 129 -0.08 -4.98 -4.47
CA ASP A 129 0.10 -3.69 -3.78
C ASP A 129 0.47 -3.89 -2.30
N GLY A 130 1.37 -3.04 -1.81
CA GLY A 130 1.93 -3.11 -0.47
C GLY A 130 3.16 -4.02 -0.36
N SER A 131 3.44 -4.88 -1.34
CA SER A 131 4.61 -5.77 -1.30
C SER A 131 5.92 -4.98 -1.35
N ALA A 132 5.99 -3.98 -2.22
CA ALA A 132 7.18 -3.13 -2.35
C ALA A 132 7.30 -2.14 -1.19
N GLY A 133 6.17 -1.61 -0.72
CA GLY A 133 6.11 -0.81 0.49
C GLY A 133 6.60 -1.58 1.72
N LEU A 134 6.21 -2.85 1.86
CA LEU A 134 6.65 -3.69 2.98
C LEU A 134 8.14 -4.02 2.88
N HIS A 135 8.66 -4.24 1.66
CA HIS A 135 10.09 -4.35 1.43
C HIS A 135 10.83 -3.07 1.86
N ALA A 136 10.33 -1.88 1.51
CA ALA A 136 10.92 -0.62 1.94
C ALA A 136 10.91 -0.46 3.48
N VAL A 137 9.84 -0.87 4.16
CA VAL A 137 9.80 -0.89 5.63
C VAL A 137 10.90 -1.77 6.20
N HIS A 138 11.12 -2.96 5.63
CA HIS A 138 12.19 -3.86 6.04
C HIS A 138 13.59 -3.30 5.74
N GLU A 139 13.80 -2.76 4.54
CA GLU A 139 15.06 -2.13 4.12
C GLU A 139 15.45 -1.01 5.09
N CYS A 140 14.49 -0.23 5.59
CA CYS A 140 14.72 0.85 6.56
C CYS A 140 14.74 0.38 8.04
N GLY A 141 14.82 -0.92 8.31
CA GLY A 141 14.93 -1.49 9.66
C GLY A 141 13.62 -1.52 10.47
N GLY A 142 12.48 -1.32 9.82
CA GLY A 142 11.16 -1.49 10.42
C GLY A 142 10.79 -2.96 10.60
N ILE A 143 9.78 -3.22 11.45
CA ILE A 143 9.23 -4.57 11.63
C ILE A 143 8.19 -4.82 10.55
N THR A 144 8.16 -6.05 10.04
CA THR A 144 7.26 -6.47 8.97
C THR A 144 6.44 -7.67 9.43
N ILE A 145 5.13 -7.54 9.30
CA ILE A 145 4.13 -8.54 9.65
C ILE A 145 3.33 -8.86 8.38
N VAL A 146 3.14 -10.14 8.11
CA VAL A 146 2.28 -10.60 7.03
C VAL A 146 1.22 -11.51 7.62
N GLN A 147 -0.05 -11.28 7.27
CA GLN A 147 -1.11 -12.21 7.62
C GLN A 147 -0.79 -13.58 6.98
N ASP A 148 -0.91 -14.66 7.75
CA ASP A 148 -0.78 -16.02 7.23
C ASP A 148 -1.73 -16.21 6.03
N PRO A 149 -1.19 -16.51 4.82
CA PRO A 149 -2.00 -16.71 3.62
C PRO A 149 -3.12 -17.73 3.78
N ASP A 150 -2.94 -18.75 4.63
CA ASP A 150 -3.94 -19.81 4.84
C ASP A 150 -5.11 -19.32 5.71
N SER A 151 -4.92 -18.23 6.45
CA SER A 151 -5.97 -17.56 7.22
C SER A 151 -6.62 -16.39 6.48
N ALA A 152 -6.11 -16.02 5.31
CA ALA A 152 -6.55 -14.85 4.56
C ALA A 152 -7.78 -15.14 3.71
N TYR A 153 -8.75 -14.22 3.70
CA TYR A 153 -9.91 -14.32 2.82
C TYR A 153 -9.50 -14.30 1.33
N ALA A 154 -8.55 -13.42 0.98
CA ALA A 154 -7.86 -13.38 -0.29
C ALA A 154 -6.35 -13.42 -0.03
N SER A 155 -5.70 -14.48 -0.51
CA SER A 155 -4.33 -14.83 -0.09
C SER A 155 -3.22 -14.22 -0.98
N ASP A 156 -3.55 -13.59 -2.10
CA ASP A 156 -2.55 -13.11 -3.06
C ASP A 156 -1.65 -12.02 -2.47
N MET A 157 -2.21 -10.99 -1.84
CA MET A 157 -1.43 -9.91 -1.22
C MET A 157 -0.44 -10.44 -0.17
N PRO A 158 -0.86 -11.25 0.81
CA PRO A 158 0.06 -11.91 1.71
C PRO A 158 1.14 -12.75 1.02
N ARG A 159 0.77 -13.58 0.03
CA ARG A 159 1.74 -14.41 -0.71
C ARG A 159 2.77 -13.57 -1.46
N ASN A 160 2.36 -12.43 -2.03
CA ASN A 160 3.26 -11.53 -2.73
C ASN A 160 4.16 -10.76 -1.75
N ALA A 161 3.66 -10.36 -0.59
CA ALA A 161 4.47 -9.81 0.48
C ALA A 161 5.57 -10.79 0.94
N LEU A 162 5.25 -12.08 1.11
CA LEU A 162 6.23 -13.14 1.45
C LEU A 162 7.30 -13.36 0.36
N ARG A 163 7.00 -13.03 -0.90
CA ARG A 163 7.98 -13.10 -1.99
C ARG A 163 8.89 -11.86 -2.03
N ALA A 164 8.39 -10.72 -1.57
CA ALA A 164 9.10 -9.45 -1.57
C ALA A 164 10.07 -9.29 -0.39
N VAL A 165 9.76 -9.92 0.76
CA VAL A 165 10.54 -9.80 1.98
C VAL A 165 10.44 -11.08 2.79
N THR A 166 11.48 -11.40 3.58
CA THR A 166 11.36 -12.36 4.69
C THR A 166 10.81 -11.59 5.89
N PRO A 167 9.50 -11.65 6.20
CA PRO A 167 8.94 -10.85 7.28
C PRO A 167 9.43 -11.35 8.64
N HIS A 168 9.37 -10.46 9.63
CA HIS A 168 9.68 -10.82 11.00
C HIS A 168 8.62 -11.77 11.58
N TYR A 169 7.37 -11.57 11.17
CA TYR A 169 6.23 -12.35 11.66
C TYR A 169 5.29 -12.74 10.52
N VAL A 170 4.89 -14.00 10.51
CA VAL A 170 3.77 -14.51 9.72
C VAL A 170 2.75 -15.04 10.72
N LEU A 171 1.57 -14.41 10.79
CA LEU A 171 0.62 -14.66 11.87
C LEU A 171 -0.80 -14.80 11.32
N PRO A 172 -1.63 -15.69 11.88
CA PRO A 172 -3.06 -15.65 11.60
C PRO A 172 -3.64 -14.30 12.06
N LEU A 173 -4.72 -13.86 11.44
CA LEU A 173 -5.31 -12.53 11.67
C LEU A 173 -5.53 -12.20 13.17
N HIS A 174 -6.02 -13.15 13.95
CA HIS A 174 -6.26 -12.98 15.39
C HIS A 174 -4.98 -12.79 16.22
N GLY A 175 -3.82 -13.20 15.71
CA GLY A 175 -2.52 -13.03 16.37
C GLY A 175 -1.86 -11.68 16.09
N ILE A 176 -2.33 -10.93 15.07
CA ILE A 176 -1.69 -9.68 14.64
C ILE A 176 -1.88 -8.56 15.67
N ALA A 177 -3.11 -8.34 16.18
CA ALA A 177 -3.36 -7.26 17.14
C ALA A 177 -2.58 -7.44 18.47
N PRO A 178 -2.54 -8.64 19.09
CA PRO A 178 -1.69 -8.88 20.27
C PRO A 178 -0.21 -8.61 20.00
N GLU A 179 0.28 -9.00 18.82
CA GLU A 179 1.69 -8.78 18.47
C GLU A 179 1.99 -7.29 18.23
N LEU A 180 1.10 -6.56 17.57
CA LEU A 180 1.21 -5.10 17.45
C LEU A 180 1.25 -4.43 18.82
N ALA A 181 0.41 -4.85 19.77
CA ALA A 181 0.39 -4.32 21.12
C ALA A 181 1.71 -4.60 21.88
N ARG A 182 2.31 -5.77 21.65
CA ARG A 182 3.61 -6.14 22.21
C ARG A 182 4.77 -5.31 21.63
N LEU A 183 4.71 -5.00 20.34
CA LEU A 183 5.77 -4.30 19.61
C LEU A 183 5.67 -2.78 19.72
N ALA A 184 4.46 -2.22 19.83
CA ALA A 184 4.24 -0.80 20.01
C ALA A 184 4.94 -0.31 21.29
N GLY A 185 5.62 0.83 21.21
CA GLY A 185 6.42 1.39 22.30
C GLY A 185 7.75 0.68 22.58
N SER A 186 8.05 -0.45 21.92
CA SER A 186 9.33 -1.14 22.09
C SER A 186 10.52 -0.33 21.55
N ALA A 187 11.71 -0.56 22.11
CA ALA A 187 12.93 0.10 21.64
C ALA A 187 13.28 -0.32 20.20
N ALA A 188 13.45 0.68 19.32
CA ALA A 188 13.92 0.49 17.95
C ALA A 188 15.45 0.39 17.91
N HIS A 189 15.97 -0.60 17.17
CA HIS A 189 17.42 -0.79 16.95
C HIS A 189 17.92 0.13 15.83
N ALA A 190 19.23 0.35 15.73
CA ALA A 190 19.81 1.17 14.67
C ALA A 190 19.29 0.76 13.27
N ALA A 191 18.87 1.75 12.48
CA ALA A 191 18.36 1.55 11.13
C ALA A 191 19.47 1.82 10.10
N PRO A 192 19.56 1.07 9.00
CA PRO A 192 20.31 1.51 7.83
C PRO A 192 19.67 2.77 7.23
N GLU A 193 20.46 3.60 6.55
CA GLU A 193 19.92 4.73 5.78
C GLU A 193 19.10 4.23 4.59
N PRO A 194 17.98 4.88 4.25
CA PRO A 194 17.22 4.54 3.05
C PRO A 194 18.13 4.64 1.81
N SER A 195 18.00 3.68 0.89
CA SER A 195 18.78 3.73 -0.36
C SER A 195 18.46 4.99 -1.19
N ALA A 196 19.43 5.44 -1.98
CA ALA A 196 19.24 6.59 -2.87
C ALA A 196 18.11 6.36 -3.89
N SER A 197 17.91 5.10 -4.32
CA SER A 197 16.80 4.70 -5.19
C SER A 197 15.46 4.92 -4.50
N LEU A 198 15.29 4.40 -3.27
CA LEU A 198 14.07 4.57 -2.47
C LEU A 198 13.76 6.04 -2.19
N MET A 199 14.78 6.84 -1.83
CA MET A 199 14.62 8.28 -1.60
C MET A 199 14.17 9.01 -2.86
N THR A 200 14.76 8.69 -4.02
CA THR A 200 14.39 9.31 -5.30
C THR A 200 12.97 8.91 -5.71
N GLU A 201 12.62 7.64 -5.52
CA GLU A 201 11.27 7.15 -5.83
C GLU A 201 10.21 7.81 -4.93
N HIS A 202 10.49 7.94 -3.63
CA HIS A 202 9.61 8.65 -2.70
C HIS A 202 9.44 10.12 -3.11
N ALA A 203 10.52 10.82 -3.43
CA ALA A 203 10.46 12.20 -3.89
C ALA A 203 9.60 12.35 -5.17
N LEU A 204 9.70 11.39 -6.09
CA LEU A 204 8.87 11.34 -7.30
C LEU A 204 7.38 11.11 -7.04
N SER A 205 7.01 10.48 -5.92
CA SER A 205 5.60 10.30 -5.53
C SER A 205 5.01 11.51 -4.79
N ILE A 206 5.85 12.43 -4.27
CA ILE A 206 5.38 13.67 -3.63
C ILE A 206 5.31 14.83 -4.64
N GLY A 207 6.33 14.94 -5.50
CA GLY A 207 6.55 16.07 -6.39
C GLY A 207 6.20 15.79 -7.86
N PRO A 208 6.45 16.76 -8.75
CA PRO A 208 6.28 16.56 -10.19
C PRO A 208 7.24 15.48 -10.68
N SER A 209 6.72 14.54 -11.46
CA SER A 209 7.51 13.51 -12.12
C SER A 209 8.26 14.13 -13.31
N SER A 210 9.57 13.88 -13.42
CA SER A 210 10.38 14.26 -14.58
C SER A 210 11.07 13.04 -15.17
N ILE A 211 11.27 13.05 -16.49
CA ILE A 211 11.93 11.95 -17.21
C ILE A 211 13.35 11.75 -16.67
N ASP A 212 14.09 12.84 -16.47
CA ASP A 212 15.46 12.78 -15.94
C ASP A 212 15.52 12.14 -14.54
N ALA A 213 14.53 12.41 -13.69
CA ALA A 213 14.46 11.79 -12.38
C ALA A 213 14.10 10.30 -12.46
N VAL A 214 13.19 9.91 -13.38
CA VAL A 214 12.87 8.50 -13.62
C VAL A 214 14.08 7.74 -14.17
N GLN A 215 14.83 8.32 -15.11
CA GLN A 215 16.02 7.70 -15.71
C GLN A 215 17.15 7.41 -14.72
N ARG A 216 17.21 8.15 -13.59
CA ARG A 216 18.18 7.91 -12.52
C ARG A 216 17.93 6.58 -11.81
N ILE A 217 16.67 6.15 -11.69
CA ILE A 217 16.28 4.95 -10.93
C ILE A 217 15.74 3.81 -11.79
N ALA A 218 15.44 4.06 -13.07
CA ALA A 218 14.74 3.11 -13.93
C ALA A 218 15.41 2.95 -15.31
N GLN A 219 15.11 1.84 -15.97
CA GLN A 219 15.50 1.54 -17.35
C GLN A 219 14.27 1.46 -18.26
N PRO A 220 14.37 1.82 -19.56
CA PRO A 220 13.24 1.71 -20.47
C PRO A 220 12.72 0.27 -20.56
N SER A 221 11.40 0.09 -20.60
CA SER A 221 10.77 -1.20 -20.90
C SER A 221 10.02 -1.15 -22.23
N ALA A 222 9.61 -2.31 -22.74
CA ALA A 222 8.75 -2.42 -23.92
C ALA A 222 7.25 -2.28 -23.60
N LEU A 223 6.90 -1.92 -22.35
CA LEU A 223 5.52 -1.85 -21.87
C LEU A 223 4.98 -0.42 -21.92
N THR A 224 3.66 -0.32 -22.10
CA THR A 224 2.92 0.94 -22.13
C THR A 224 2.05 1.07 -20.89
N CYS A 225 1.99 2.28 -20.34
CA CYS A 225 1.18 2.60 -19.18
C CYS A 225 -0.30 2.53 -19.55
N PRO A 226 -1.09 1.64 -18.92
CA PRO A 226 -2.51 1.50 -19.24
C PRO A 226 -3.37 2.68 -18.80
N GLU A 227 -2.91 3.51 -17.85
CA GLU A 227 -3.66 4.70 -17.39
C GLU A 227 -3.42 5.94 -18.28
N CYS A 228 -2.23 6.08 -18.90
CA CYS A 228 -1.89 7.31 -19.65
C CYS A 228 -1.31 7.10 -21.05
N GLY A 229 -1.13 5.85 -21.50
CA GLY A 229 -0.56 5.52 -22.81
C GLY A 229 0.94 5.83 -22.99
N GLY A 230 1.63 6.28 -21.94
CA GLY A 230 3.07 6.61 -22.00
C GLY A 230 3.97 5.39 -21.79
N ALA A 231 5.24 5.48 -22.20
CA ALA A 231 6.23 4.41 -21.96
C ALA A 231 6.42 4.13 -20.46
N LEU A 232 6.45 2.84 -20.10
CA LEU A 232 6.82 2.38 -18.77
C LEU A 232 8.33 2.13 -18.67
N TRP A 233 8.86 2.42 -17.50
CA TRP A 233 10.25 2.21 -17.11
C TRP A 233 10.29 1.23 -15.95
N GLU A 234 11.14 0.22 -16.03
CA GLU A 234 11.37 -0.74 -14.96
C GLU A 234 12.35 -0.15 -13.95
N ILE A 235 11.96 -0.10 -12.67
CA ILE A 235 12.81 0.41 -11.60
C ILE A 235 13.96 -0.59 -11.37
N ARG A 236 15.21 -0.12 -11.45
CA ARG A 236 16.41 -0.95 -11.30
C ARG A 236 16.48 -1.49 -9.88
N GLU A 237 16.83 -2.76 -9.77
CA GLU A 237 17.04 -3.46 -8.49
C GLU A 237 15.80 -3.43 -7.56
N ALA A 238 14.61 -3.13 -8.10
CA ALA A 238 13.38 -3.14 -7.32
C ALA A 238 13.00 -4.57 -6.92
N LEU A 239 12.76 -4.77 -5.62
CA LEU A 239 12.26 -6.00 -5.04
C LEU A 239 10.93 -5.71 -4.34
N PRO A 240 9.78 -6.17 -4.87
CA PRO A 240 9.59 -6.89 -6.14
C PRO A 240 9.74 -5.96 -7.38
N PRO A 241 9.83 -6.54 -8.60
CA PRO A 241 9.89 -5.76 -9.84
C PRO A 241 8.71 -4.80 -9.99
N ARG A 242 9.01 -3.56 -10.36
CA ARG A 242 8.02 -2.48 -10.48
C ARG A 242 8.29 -1.60 -11.69
N PHE A 243 7.21 -1.01 -12.19
CA PHE A 243 7.21 -0.18 -13.38
C PHE A 243 6.65 1.20 -13.05
N ARG A 244 7.21 2.24 -13.66
CA ARG A 244 6.73 3.62 -13.52
C ARG A 244 6.69 4.32 -14.87
N CYS A 245 5.67 5.13 -15.10
CA CYS A 245 5.60 6.01 -16.28
C CYS A 245 6.06 7.44 -15.96
N HIS A 246 6.35 8.22 -16.99
CA HIS A 246 6.81 9.61 -16.83
C HIS A 246 5.79 10.53 -16.14
N THR A 247 4.48 10.23 -16.21
CA THR A 247 3.43 10.99 -15.52
C THR A 247 3.33 10.65 -14.03
N GLY A 248 3.89 9.51 -13.61
CA GLY A 248 4.03 9.09 -12.22
C GLY A 248 3.18 7.89 -11.78
N HIS A 249 2.36 7.29 -12.66
CA HIS A 249 1.70 6.01 -12.36
C HIS A 249 2.75 4.93 -12.14
N THR A 250 2.53 4.10 -11.11
CA THR A 250 3.44 3.00 -10.73
C THR A 250 2.66 1.69 -10.64
N PHE A 251 3.28 0.58 -11.03
CA PHE A 251 2.64 -0.74 -11.03
C PHE A 251 3.61 -1.84 -10.59
N GLY A 252 3.14 -2.74 -9.73
CA GLY A 252 3.72 -4.06 -9.52
C GLY A 252 3.51 -4.94 -10.76
N LEU A 253 4.40 -5.91 -10.95
CA LEU A 253 4.37 -6.80 -12.12
C LEU A 253 3.04 -7.56 -12.26
N LEU A 254 2.49 -8.09 -11.16
CA LEU A 254 1.27 -8.89 -11.22
C LEU A 254 0.05 -8.01 -11.48
N THR A 255 -0.02 -6.85 -10.83
CA THR A 255 -1.06 -5.85 -11.08
C THR A 255 -1.04 -5.37 -12.54
N LEU A 256 0.13 -5.05 -13.09
CA LEU A 256 0.25 -4.64 -14.49
C LEU A 256 -0.20 -5.73 -15.45
N ARG A 257 0.27 -6.96 -15.24
CA ARG A 257 -0.11 -8.12 -16.08
C ARG A 257 -1.61 -8.38 -16.02
N HIS A 258 -2.20 -8.32 -14.83
CA HIS A 258 -3.64 -8.50 -14.66
C HIS A 258 -4.42 -7.45 -15.46
N ALA A 259 -4.05 -6.17 -15.36
CA ALA A 259 -4.72 -5.11 -16.09
C ALA A 259 -4.57 -5.24 -17.62
N CYS A 260 -3.39 -5.63 -18.12
CA CYS A 260 -3.20 -5.90 -19.55
C CYS A 260 -4.09 -7.05 -20.03
N ASN A 261 -4.19 -8.14 -19.27
CA ASN A 261 -5.07 -9.26 -19.60
C ASN A 261 -6.54 -8.84 -19.60
N SER A 262 -6.99 -8.14 -18.56
CA SER A 262 -8.36 -7.64 -18.49
C SER A 262 -8.69 -6.69 -19.65
N ALA A 263 -7.76 -5.81 -20.05
CA ALA A 263 -7.95 -4.94 -21.20
C ALA A 263 -8.08 -5.71 -22.52
N LEU A 264 -7.27 -6.76 -22.73
CA LEU A 264 -7.37 -7.63 -23.89
C LEU A 264 -8.73 -8.36 -23.94
N GLU A 265 -9.19 -8.90 -22.82
CA GLU A 265 -10.48 -9.58 -22.73
C GLU A 265 -11.65 -8.64 -23.07
N HIS A 266 -11.64 -7.40 -22.56
CA HIS A 266 -12.68 -6.42 -22.90
C HIS A 266 -12.69 -6.07 -24.39
N MET A 267 -11.52 -5.86 -25.00
CA MET A 267 -11.42 -5.57 -26.44
C MET A 267 -11.94 -6.73 -27.30
N LEU A 268 -11.63 -7.98 -26.92
CA LEU A 268 -12.16 -9.16 -27.59
C LEU A 268 -13.68 -9.24 -27.47
N TYR A 269 -14.22 -9.00 -26.27
CA TYR A 269 -15.66 -9.00 -26.03
C TYR A 269 -16.38 -7.92 -26.85
N ASP A 270 -15.88 -6.69 -26.85
CA ASP A 270 -16.45 -5.59 -27.65
C ASP A 270 -16.40 -5.87 -29.15
N SER A 271 -15.31 -6.51 -29.62
CA SER A 271 -15.19 -6.93 -31.02
C SER A 271 -16.21 -8.01 -31.39
N LEU A 272 -16.41 -9.01 -30.53
CA LEU A 272 -17.42 -10.05 -30.72
C LEU A 272 -18.84 -9.48 -30.72
N ARG A 273 -19.13 -8.56 -29.79
CA ARG A 273 -20.42 -7.88 -29.72
C ARG A 273 -20.71 -7.07 -30.98
N ALA A 274 -19.73 -6.29 -31.46
CA ALA A 274 -19.87 -5.52 -32.70
C ALA A 274 -20.13 -6.43 -33.92
N LEU A 275 -19.49 -7.60 -33.98
CA LEU A 275 -19.73 -8.59 -35.05
C LEU A 275 -21.14 -9.21 -34.98
N HIS A 276 -21.65 -9.51 -33.77
CA HIS A 276 -23.01 -10.00 -33.59
C HIS A 276 -24.05 -8.94 -34.00
N GLU A 277 -23.87 -7.69 -33.57
CA GLU A 277 -24.75 -6.58 -33.94
C GLU A 277 -24.80 -6.35 -35.47
N GLN A 278 -23.68 -6.56 -36.19
CA GLN A 278 -23.65 -6.49 -37.66
C GLN A 278 -24.41 -7.64 -38.35
N ASN A 279 -24.38 -8.84 -37.77
CA ASN A 279 -25.02 -10.03 -38.32
C ASN A 279 -26.54 -10.08 -38.03
N GLU A 280 -27.00 -9.46 -36.94
CA GLU A 280 -28.43 -9.36 -36.59
C GLU A 280 -29.15 -8.19 -37.30
N GLY A 281 -28.39 -7.28 -37.92
CA GLY A 281 -28.91 -6.14 -38.69
C GLY A 281 -29.21 -6.42 -40.17
N HIS A 282 -29.16 -7.68 -40.62
CA HIS A 282 -29.50 -8.14 -41.98
C HIS A 282 -30.68 -9.12 -41.92
#